data_AF-A0A7C0W2Q6-F1
#
_entry.id   AF-A0A7C0W2Q6-F1
#
_cell.length_a   1.000
_cell.length_b   1.000
_cell.length_c   1.000
_cell.angle_alpha   90.00
_cell.angle_beta   90.00
_cell.angle_gamma   90.00
#
_symmetry.space_group_name_H-M   'P 1'
#
loop_
_entity.id
_entity.type
_entity.pdbx_description
1 polymer ?
#
loop_
_entity_poly.entity_id
_entity_poly.type
_entity_poly.pdbx_seq_one_letter_code
_entity_poly.pdbx_strand_id
1 'polypeptide(L)'
;MSEVLVIEGIQIERIEYNGQPVLSLPMVEKLHQRPKGTAKRNFGQNRKKFAEGVDFYELGYEIWSVLVGRISSHQGGDSSHQNSVKKGHKGNMIFLTLRGYMKLATSFTDDLSWKIRDML
;
A
#
# COMPACT_ATOMS: atom_id res chain seq x y z
N MET A 1 -0.26 -18.26 5.10
CA MET A 1 -0.84 -17.50 6.21
C MET A 1 -0.42 -16.06 6.02
N SER A 2 -1.36 -15.15 5.74
CA SER A 2 -1.10 -13.71 5.75
C SER A 2 -1.03 -13.27 7.21
N GLU A 3 0.11 -12.74 7.64
CA GLU A 3 0.29 -12.24 9.00
C GLU A 3 -0.38 -10.86 9.09
N VAL A 4 -1.30 -10.68 10.03
CA VAL A 4 -1.95 -9.38 10.26
C VAL A 4 -1.12 -8.63 11.31
N LEU A 5 -0.53 -7.51 10.92
CA LEU A 5 0.17 -6.62 11.82
C LEU A 5 -0.83 -5.59 12.35
N VAL A 6 -0.94 -5.47 13.67
CA VAL A 6 -1.74 -4.43 14.32
C VAL A 6 -0.81 -3.28 14.69
N ILE A 7 -0.93 -2.15 13.99
CA ILE A 7 -0.17 -0.93 14.28
C ILE A 7 -1.17 0.13 14.75
N GLU A 8 -1.06 0.59 16.00
CA GLU A 8 -2.01 1.55 16.63
C GLU A 8 -3.50 1.14 16.51
N GLY A 9 -3.81 -0.16 16.63
CA GLY A 9 -5.17 -0.68 16.50
C GLY A 9 -5.68 -0.82 15.06
N ILE A 10 -4.86 -0.47 14.06
CA ILE A 10 -5.17 -0.63 12.65
C ILE A 10 -4.59 -1.97 12.17
N GLN A 11 -5.46 -2.87 11.74
CA GLN A 11 -5.08 -4.15 11.14
C GLN A 11 -4.57 -3.91 9.71
N ILE A 12 -3.29 -4.23 9.50
CA ILE A 12 -2.60 -4.15 8.22
C ILE A 12 -2.16 -5.55 7.86
N GLU A 13 -2.67 -6.07 6.74
CA GLU A 13 -2.18 -7.33 6.21
C GLU A 13 -0.75 -7.17 5.69
N ARG A 14 0.15 -8.04 6.16
CA ARG A 14 1.53 -8.07 5.72
C ARG A 14 1.59 -8.56 4.27
N ILE A 15 1.88 -7.64 3.35
CA ILE A 15 2.18 -7.97 1.95
C ILE A 15 3.69 -8.17 1.84
N GLU A 16 4.12 -9.26 1.21
CA GLU A 16 5.53 -9.52 0.95
C GLU A 16 5.81 -9.52 -0.54
N TYR A 17 6.88 -8.85 -0.94
CA TYR A 17 7.38 -8.84 -2.30
C TYR A 17 8.90 -8.89 -2.29
N ASN A 18 9.48 -9.78 -3.09
CA ASN A 18 10.93 -9.97 -3.19
C ASN A 18 11.62 -10.24 -1.83
N GLY A 19 10.97 -11.00 -0.95
CA GLY A 19 11.49 -11.34 0.38
C GLY A 19 11.45 -10.18 1.40
N GLN A 20 10.77 -9.07 1.08
CA GLN A 20 10.64 -7.92 1.96
C GLN A 20 9.17 -7.54 2.20
N PRO A 21 8.81 -7.03 3.39
CA PRO A 21 7.49 -6.49 3.64
C PRO A 21 7.28 -5.18 2.86
N VAL A 22 6.13 -5.05 2.22
CA VAL A 22 5.76 -3.88 1.42
C VAL A 22 4.36 -3.37 1.74
N LEU A 23 4.13 -2.08 1.54
CA LEU A 23 2.86 -1.38 1.81
C LEU A 23 2.38 -0.64 0.57
N SER A 24 1.13 -0.81 0.18
CA SER A 24 0.56 0.00 -0.91
C SER A 24 0.22 1.42 -0.43
N LEU A 25 0.23 2.41 -1.33
CA LEU A 25 -0.14 3.79 -0.98
C LEU A 25 -1.52 3.92 -0.31
N PRO A 26 -2.59 3.23 -0.76
CA PRO A 26 -3.87 3.24 -0.06
C PRO A 26 -3.81 2.64 1.35
N MET A 27 -2.92 1.68 1.59
CA MET A 27 -2.72 1.08 2.92
C MET A 27 -2.07 2.09 3.88
N VAL A 28 -1.11 2.87 3.38
CA VAL A 28 -0.52 3.99 4.12
C VAL A 28 -1.58 5.05 4.45
N GLU A 29 -2.46 5.38 3.50
CA GLU A 29 -3.56 6.33 3.76
C GLU A 29 -4.50 5.84 4.86
N LYS A 30 -4.83 4.54 4.88
CA LYS A 30 -5.62 3.93 5.96
C LYS A 30 -4.90 3.97 7.30
N LEU A 31 -3.62 3.61 7.33
CA LEU A 31 -2.79 3.62 8.54
C LEU A 31 -2.74 5.02 9.16
N HIS A 32 -2.58 6.04 8.33
CA HIS A 32 -2.47 7.45 8.78
C HIS A 32 -3.82 8.18 8.83
N GLN A 33 -4.93 7.47 8.58
CA GLN A 33 -6.28 8.05 8.51
C GLN A 33 -6.37 9.28 7.58
N ARG A 34 -5.60 9.28 6.48
CA ARG A 34 -5.52 10.39 5.53
C ARG A 34 -6.56 10.25 4.42
N PRO A 35 -7.01 11.37 3.83
CA PRO A 35 -7.87 11.34 2.66
C PRO A 35 -7.25 10.53 1.52
N LYS A 36 -8.09 9.83 0.75
CA LYS A 36 -7.66 9.05 -0.41
C LYS A 36 -6.85 9.90 -1.39
N GLY A 37 -5.72 9.38 -1.85
CA GLY A 37 -4.80 10.06 -2.75
C GLY A 37 -3.74 10.95 -2.07
N THR A 38 -3.79 11.12 -0.75
CA THR A 38 -2.78 11.88 0.01
C THR A 38 -1.38 11.26 -0.12
N ALA A 39 -1.27 9.94 0.05
CA ALA A 39 0.02 9.26 -0.07
C ALA A 39 0.54 9.33 -1.51
N LYS A 40 -0.34 9.14 -2.51
CA LYS A 40 0.02 9.26 -3.93
C LYS A 40 0.53 10.65 -4.29
N ARG A 41 -0.12 11.70 -3.81
CA ARG A 41 0.31 13.09 -4.03
C ARG A 41 1.69 13.35 -3.43
N ASN A 42 1.89 12.99 -2.16
CA ASN A 42 3.17 13.21 -1.47
C ASN A 42 4.31 12.40 -2.09
N PHE A 43 4.04 11.14 -2.46
CA PHE A 43 5.00 10.31 -3.17
C PHE A 43 5.37 10.91 -4.53
N GLY A 44 4.38 11.39 -5.30
CA GLY A 44 4.62 12.06 -6.58
C GLY A 44 5.47 13.33 -6.44
N GLN A 45 5.14 14.20 -5.48
CA GLN A 45 5.90 15.43 -5.20
C GLN A 45 7.35 15.14 -4.79
N ASN A 46 7.57 14.06 -4.05
CA ASN A 46 8.89 13.68 -3.55
C ASN A 46 9.55 12.56 -4.37
N ARG A 47 9.01 12.15 -5.53
CA ARG A 47 9.46 10.94 -6.28
C ARG A 47 10.98 10.91 -6.51
N LYS A 48 11.60 12.07 -6.73
CA LYS A 48 13.06 12.22 -6.92
C LYS A 48 13.90 11.76 -5.71
N LYS A 49 13.32 11.69 -4.51
CA LYS A 49 13.97 11.24 -3.26
C LYS A 49 13.85 9.73 -3.02
N PHE A 50 13.09 9.04 -3.88
CA PHE A 50 12.85 7.61 -3.80
C PHE A 50 13.65 6.88 -4.88
N ALA A 51 14.27 5.77 -4.47
CA ALA A 51 14.94 4.84 -5.37
C ALA A 51 14.04 3.61 -5.61
N GLU A 52 13.79 3.29 -6.88
CA GLU A 52 13.07 2.08 -7.27
C GLU A 52 13.91 0.84 -6.91
N GLY A 53 13.25 -0.24 -6.47
CA GLY A 53 13.91 -1.46 -6.02
C GLY A 53 14.43 -1.42 -4.58
N VAL A 54 14.51 -0.23 -3.97
CA VAL A 54 15.01 -0.03 -2.60
C VAL A 54 13.95 0.60 -1.71
N ASP A 55 13.36 1.71 -2.15
CA ASP A 55 12.32 2.43 -1.39
C ASP A 55 10.92 2.04 -1.87
N PHE A 56 10.75 1.72 -3.14
CA PHE A 56 9.47 1.34 -3.70
C PHE A 56 9.61 0.38 -4.88
N TYR A 57 8.51 -0.29 -5.19
CA TYR A 57 8.32 -1.11 -6.38
C TYR A 57 7.10 -0.61 -7.15
N GLU A 58 7.24 -0.45 -8.45
CA GLU A 58 6.14 -0.17 -9.36
C GLU A 58 5.71 -1.47 -10.04
N LEU A 59 4.63 -2.08 -9.53
CA LEU A 59 4.21 -3.41 -9.94
C LEU A 59 3.07 -3.33 -10.94
N GLY A 60 3.20 -4.07 -12.05
CA GLY A 60 2.12 -4.26 -13.03
C GLY A 60 0.96 -5.10 -12.49
N TYR A 61 -0.18 -5.04 -13.19
CA TYR A 61 -1.43 -5.69 -12.76
C TYR A 61 -1.29 -7.16 -12.41
N GLU A 62 -0.62 -7.93 -13.26
CA GLU A 62 -0.43 -9.38 -13.08
C GLU A 62 0.23 -9.71 -11.74
N ILE A 63 1.16 -8.87 -11.29
CA ILE A 63 1.89 -9.07 -10.04
C ILE A 63 1.05 -8.56 -8.86
N TRP A 64 0.61 -7.30 -8.92
CA TRP A 64 -0.05 -6.69 -7.76
C TRP A 64 -1.41 -7.31 -7.46
N SER A 65 -2.12 -7.80 -8.48
CA SER A 65 -3.39 -8.50 -8.29
C SER A 65 -3.23 -9.82 -7.54
N VAL A 66 -2.07 -10.49 -7.59
CA VAL A 66 -1.79 -11.68 -6.78
C VAL A 66 -1.43 -11.28 -5.35
N LEU A 67 -0.60 -10.25 -5.18
CA LEU A 67 -0.19 -9.74 -3.87
C LEU A 67 -1.38 -9.23 -3.05
N VAL A 68 -2.28 -8.49 -3.69
CA VAL A 68 -3.50 -7.95 -3.09
C VAL A 68 -4.68 -8.92 -3.22
N GLY A 69 -4.72 -9.80 -4.21
CA GLY A 69 -5.79 -10.80 -4.35
C GLY A 69 -5.69 -11.94 -3.33
N ARG A 70 -4.49 -12.20 -2.78
CA ARG A 70 -4.33 -12.98 -1.54
C ARG A 70 -5.10 -12.34 -0.35
N ILE A 71 -5.33 -11.02 -0.37
CA ILE A 71 -6.16 -10.24 0.58
C ILE A 71 -7.65 -10.35 0.24
N SER A 72 -8.01 -10.46 -1.04
CA SER A 72 -9.39 -10.56 -1.52
C SER A 72 -10.00 -11.97 -1.46
N SER A 73 -9.32 -12.97 -0.91
CA SER A 73 -9.81 -14.36 -0.86
C SER A 73 -10.96 -14.61 0.14
N HIS A 74 -11.65 -13.54 0.58
CA HIS A 74 -12.89 -13.58 1.37
C HIS A 74 -14.07 -12.88 0.69
N GLN A 75 -14.12 -12.81 -0.64
CA GLN A 75 -15.36 -12.57 -1.37
C GLN A 75 -15.49 -13.52 -2.56
N GLY A 76 -16.01 -14.71 -2.26
CA GLY A 76 -16.81 -15.47 -3.23
C GLY A 76 -18.26 -14.95 -3.23
N GLY A 77 -18.86 -14.91 -4.42
CA GLY A 77 -20.26 -14.53 -4.68
C GLY A 77 -20.32 -13.21 -5.47
N ASP A 78 -20.90 -13.11 -6.66
CA ASP A 78 -21.87 -13.96 -7.35
C ASP A 78 -21.79 -13.67 -8.86
N SER A 79 -22.02 -14.71 -9.65
CA SER A 79 -22.10 -14.72 -11.09
C SER A 79 -23.50 -14.31 -11.53
N SER A 80 -23.83 -13.02 -11.55
CA SER A 80 -24.95 -12.49 -12.35
C SER A 80 -24.99 -10.97 -12.25
N HIS A 81 -25.47 -10.31 -13.30
CA HIS A 81 -25.47 -8.86 -13.55
C HIS A 81 -24.27 -8.39 -14.37
N GLN A 82 -24.45 -8.52 -15.69
CA GLN A 82 -23.92 -7.59 -16.67
C GLN A 82 -24.21 -6.15 -16.21
N ASN A 83 -23.26 -5.53 -15.52
CA ASN A 83 -23.22 -4.09 -15.40
C ASN A 83 -21.77 -3.66 -15.52
N SER A 84 -21.40 -3.29 -16.75
CA SER A 84 -20.25 -2.50 -17.18
C SER A 84 -19.30 -2.03 -16.07
N VAL A 85 -18.55 -2.95 -15.44
CA VAL A 85 -17.40 -2.57 -14.63
C VAL A 85 -16.36 -2.15 -15.65
N LYS A 86 -16.24 -0.83 -15.84
CA LYS A 86 -15.19 -0.20 -16.63
C LYS A 86 -13.91 -0.98 -16.39
N LYS A 87 -13.47 -1.71 -17.41
CA LYS A 87 -12.18 -2.41 -17.48
C LYS A 87 -11.13 -1.31 -17.63
N GLY A 88 -11.07 -0.41 -16.65
CA GLY A 88 -10.06 0.62 -16.55
C GLY A 88 -8.74 -0.13 -16.49
N HIS A 89 -7.84 0.19 -17.41
CA HIS A 89 -6.48 -0.32 -17.41
C HIS A 89 -5.98 -0.32 -15.98
N LYS A 90 -5.87 -1.51 -15.37
CA LYS A 90 -5.35 -1.64 -14.02
C LYS A 90 -3.86 -1.36 -14.17
N GLY A 91 -3.53 -0.07 -14.09
CA GLY A 91 -2.17 0.41 -14.27
C GLY A 91 -1.27 -0.10 -13.17
N ASN A 92 0.01 0.28 -13.26
CA ASN A 92 0.98 -0.06 -12.25
C ASN A 92 0.55 0.50 -10.88
N MET A 93 0.81 -0.26 -9.81
CA MET A 93 0.60 0.18 -8.44
C MET A 93 1.93 0.29 -7.71
N ILE A 94 2.06 1.35 -6.90
CA ILE A 94 3.25 1.59 -6.08
C ILE A 94 3.10 0.87 -4.75
N PHE A 95 4.13 0.10 -4.42
CA PHE A 95 4.35 -0.52 -3.13
C PHE A 95 5.62 0.04 -2.52
N LEU A 96 5.56 0.44 -1.26
CA LEU A 96 6.68 0.99 -0.50
C LEU A 96 7.31 -0.11 0.33
N THR A 97 8.64 -0.19 0.33
CA THR A 97 9.35 -0.94 1.37
C THR A 97 9.25 -0.19 2.70
N LEU A 98 9.70 -0.80 3.79
CA LEU A 98 9.77 -0.11 5.08
C LEU A 98 10.52 1.23 4.99
N ARG A 99 11.65 1.25 4.26
CA ARG A 99 12.46 2.45 4.07
C ARG A 99 11.71 3.53 3.27
N GLY A 100 11.03 3.15 2.19
CA GLY A 100 10.22 4.11 1.43
C GLY A 100 9.00 4.59 2.19
N TYR A 101 8.37 3.71 2.98
CA TYR A 101 7.31 4.08 3.89
C TYR A 101 7.79 5.16 4.87
N MET A 102 8.94 4.97 5.52
CA MET A 102 9.49 5.99 6.42
C MET A 102 9.78 7.31 5.70
N LYS A 103 10.36 7.28 4.49
CA LYS A 103 10.57 8.49 3.68
C LYS A 103 9.25 9.20 3.35
N LEU A 104 8.19 8.45 3.07
CA LEU A 104 6.88 9.04 2.82
C LEU A 104 6.25 9.58 4.12
N ALA A 105 6.28 8.81 5.20
CA ALA A 105 5.76 9.20 6.51
C ALA A 105 6.48 10.41 7.09
N THR A 106 7.79 10.60 6.82
CA THR A 106 8.51 11.83 7.23
C THR A 106 7.97 13.10 6.55
N SER A 107 7.23 12.98 5.45
CA SER A 107 6.52 14.12 4.85
C SER A 107 5.17 14.40 5.51
N PHE A 108 4.69 13.48 6.34
CA PHE A 108 3.47 13.69 7.09
C PHE A 108 3.79 14.40 8.40
N THR A 109 3.16 15.55 8.61
CA THR A 109 3.30 16.35 9.84
C THR A 109 2.31 15.86 10.91
N ASP A 110 2.24 14.55 11.16
CA ASP A 110 1.36 13.99 12.19
C ASP A 110 2.13 13.23 13.28
N ASP A 111 1.57 13.23 14.48
CA ASP A 111 2.13 12.56 15.66
C ASP A 111 2.16 11.03 15.49
N LEU A 112 1.30 10.48 14.62
CA LEU A 112 1.25 9.04 14.33
C LEU A 112 2.53 8.58 13.60
N SER A 113 3.07 9.41 12.72
CA SER A 113 4.33 9.16 12.03
C SER A 113 5.52 9.09 13.00
N TRP A 114 5.50 9.85 14.09
CA TRP A 114 6.50 9.75 15.16
C TRP A 114 6.36 8.48 15.98
N LYS A 115 5.13 8.12 16.38
CA LYS A 115 4.87 6.88 17.12
C LYS A 115 5.29 5.62 16.35
N ILE A 116 4.93 5.54 15.07
CA ILE A 116 5.29 4.38 14.24
C ILE A 116 6.82 4.27 14.11
N ARG A 117 7.53 5.40 14.12
CA ARG A 117 8.99 5.42 14.10
C ARG A 117 9.62 4.84 15.37
N ASP A 118 8.98 5.00 16.53
CA ASP A 118 9.46 4.43 17.80
C ASP A 118 9.10 2.95 17.97
N MET A 119 8.13 2.43 17.21
CA MET A 119 7.67 1.02 17.29
C MET A 119 8.46 0.05 16.38
N LEU A 120 9.25 0.57 15.43
CA LEU A 120 10.01 -0.18 14.42
C LEU A 120 11.49 -0.32 14.81
#